data_AF-A0A2U2RGZ7-F1
#
_entry.id   AF-A0A2U2RGZ7-F1
#
_cell.length_a   1.000
_cell.length_b   1.000
_cell.length_c   1.000
_cell.angle_alpha   90.00
_cell.angle_beta   90.00
_cell.angle_gamma   90.00
#
_symmetry.space_group_name_H-M   'P 1'
#
loop_
_entity.id
_entity.type
_entity.pdbx_description
1 polymer ?
#
loop_
_entity_poly.entity_id
_entity_poly.type
_entity_poly.pdbx_seq_one_letter_code
_entity_poly.pdbx_strand_id
1 'polypeptide(L)'
;MDVEQVQQIAKQLSDAAEDITTIEKDLTSGLRDVDWEGPDADDFRGTWESDVVPALQQIMKAVEALGSSAAKNASEQAAVSSH
;
A
#
# COMPACT_ATOMS: atom_id res chain seq x y z
N MET A 1 -16.72 -20.71 -4.48
CA MET A 1 -16.09 -19.45 -4.01
C MET A 1 -17.18 -18.40 -3.96
N ASP A 2 -17.25 -17.61 -2.90
CA ASP A 2 -18.17 -16.46 -2.88
C ASP A 2 -17.51 -15.31 -3.65
N VAL A 3 -18.00 -15.04 -4.86
CA VAL A 3 -17.44 -14.03 -5.76
C VAL A 3 -17.57 -12.62 -5.17
N GLU A 4 -18.69 -12.34 -4.50
CA GLU A 4 -18.95 -11.02 -3.90
C GLU A 4 -18.00 -10.76 -2.73
N GLN A 5 -17.77 -11.76 -1.86
CA GLN A 5 -16.80 -11.63 -0.77
C GLN A 5 -15.36 -11.42 -1.28
N VAL A 6 -14.96 -12.10 -2.35
CA VAL A 6 -13.63 -11.93 -2.94
C VAL A 6 -13.48 -10.56 -3.61
N GLN A 7 -14.52 -10.05 -4.27
CA GLN A 7 -14.51 -8.69 -4.80
C GLN A 7 -14.40 -7.64 -3.69
N GLN A 8 -15.09 -7.84 -2.57
CA GLN A 8 -15.00 -6.95 -1.42
C GLN A 8 -13.59 -6.92 -0.84
N ILE A 9 -12.96 -8.08 -0.64
CA ILE A 9 -11.58 -8.17 -0.16
C ILE A 9 -10.60 -7.56 -1.17
N ALA A 10 -10.79 -7.78 -2.47
CA ALA A 10 -9.96 -7.16 -3.50
C ALA A 10 -10.00 -5.64 -3.42
N LYS A 11 -11.19 -5.05 -3.23
CA LYS A 11 -11.35 -3.61 -3.03
C LYS A 11 -10.65 -3.13 -1.76
N GLN A 12 -10.83 -3.84 -0.64
CA GLN A 12 -10.17 -3.48 0.63
C GLN A 12 -8.65 -3.49 0.52
N LEU A 13 -8.07 -4.43 -0.24
CA LEU A 13 -6.64 -4.47 -0.51
C LEU A 13 -6.18 -3.28 -1.36
N SER A 14 -6.93 -2.93 -2.42
CA SER A 14 -6.64 -1.73 -3.21
C SER A 14 -6.70 -0.45 -2.38
N ASP A 15 -7.76 -0.28 -1.57
CA ASP A 15 -7.92 0.89 -0.69
C ASP A 15 -6.75 0.97 0.32
N ALA A 16 -6.32 -0.16 0.89
CA ALA A 16 -5.19 -0.20 1.81
C ALA A 16 -3.83 0.17 1.16
N ALA A 17 -3.63 -0.17 -0.11
CA ALA A 17 -2.42 0.23 -0.84
C ALA A 17 -2.39 1.75 -1.09
N GLU A 18 -3.54 2.37 -1.37
CA GLU A 18 -3.68 3.82 -1.49
C GLU A 18 -3.42 4.53 -0.15
N ASP A 19 -3.93 3.97 0.95
CA ASP A 19 -3.69 4.48 2.30
C ASP A 19 -2.20 4.47 2.66
N ILE A 20 -1.48 3.38 2.35
CA ILE A 20 -0.02 3.30 2.57
C ILE A 20 0.71 4.41 1.80
N THR A 21 0.31 4.64 0.54
CA THR A 21 0.90 5.70 -0.29
C THR A 21 0.67 7.09 0.31
N THR A 22 -0.51 7.30 0.88
CA THR A 22 -0.88 8.58 1.52
C THR A 22 -0.08 8.79 2.79
N ILE A 23 0.01 7.77 3.64
CA ILE A 23 0.82 7.80 4.87
C ILE A 23 2.30 8.07 4.56
N GLU A 24 2.87 7.39 3.56
CA GLU A 24 4.26 7.64 3.12
C GLU A 24 4.49 9.11 2.78
N LYS A 25 3.58 9.72 2.00
CA LYS A 25 3.68 11.12 1.57
C LYS A 25 3.50 12.09 2.73
N ASP A 26 2.50 11.88 3.56
CA ASP A 26 2.18 12.75 4.70
C ASP A 26 3.32 12.78 5.71
N LEU A 27 3.86 11.61 6.05
CA LEU A 27 5.02 11.50 6.95
C LEU A 27 6.27 12.11 6.33
N THR A 28 6.53 11.88 5.04
CA THR A 28 7.67 12.49 4.35
C THR A 28 7.57 14.01 4.33
N SER A 29 6.39 14.59 4.10
CA SER A 29 6.17 16.04 4.18
C SER A 29 6.38 16.55 5.60
N GLY A 30 5.76 15.89 6.59
CA GLY A 30 5.89 16.28 7.99
C GLY A 30 7.35 16.30 8.47
N LEU A 31 8.18 15.35 8.03
CA LEU A 31 9.60 15.33 8.37
C LEU A 31 10.44 16.45 7.75
N ARG A 32 9.97 17.02 6.63
CA ARG A 32 10.60 18.16 5.96
C ARG A 32 10.16 19.50 6.56
N ASP A 33 8.94 19.56 7.08
CA ASP A 33 8.34 20.79 7.61
C ASP A 33 8.76 21.10 9.06
N VAL A 34 9.36 20.14 9.76
CA VAL A 34 9.84 20.31 11.14
C VAL A 34 11.22 20.98 11.17
N ASP A 35 11.32 22.07 11.93
CA ASP A 35 12.57 22.78 12.26
C ASP A 35 13.40 22.00 13.29
N TRP A 36 13.87 20.82 12.89
CA TRP A 36 14.72 19.94 13.67
C TRP A 36 16.04 19.70 12.93
N GLU A 37 17.10 20.29 13.46
CA GLU A 37 18.45 20.22 12.90
C GLU A 37 19.40 19.47 13.84
N GLY A 38 20.51 18.98 13.28
CA GLY A 38 21.57 18.28 14.01
C GLY A 38 21.72 16.82 13.58
N PRO A 39 22.77 16.14 14.09
CA PRO A 39 23.16 14.80 13.65
C PRO A 39 22.04 13.76 13.83
N ASP A 40 21.29 13.82 14.93
CA ASP A 40 20.16 12.90 15.16
C ASP A 40 19.04 13.09 14.13
N ALA A 41 18.83 14.33 13.67
CA ALA A 41 17.82 14.65 12.68
C ALA A 41 18.24 14.16 11.28
N ASP A 42 19.53 14.28 10.97
CA ASP A 42 20.12 13.76 9.74
C ASP A 42 20.07 12.23 9.70
N ASP A 43 20.44 11.57 10.79
CA ASP A 43 20.37 10.11 10.93
C ASP A 43 18.92 9.61 10.79
N PHE A 44 17.98 10.27 11.46
CA PHE A 44 16.56 9.91 11.36
C PHE A 44 16.02 10.05 9.94
N ARG A 45 16.30 11.16 9.25
CA ARG A 45 15.89 11.35 7.84
C ARG A 45 16.58 10.36 6.92
N GLY A 46 17.84 10.04 7.19
CA GLY A 46 18.60 9.00 6.51
C GLY A 46 17.90 7.64 6.58
N THR A 47 17.57 7.17 7.79
CA THR A 47 16.84 5.90 7.99
C THR A 47 15.45 5.94 7.35
N TRP A 48 14.73 7.06 7.45
CA TRP A 48 13.42 7.19 6.79
C TRP A 48 13.52 6.98 5.28
N GLU A 49 14.45 7.68 4.62
CA GLU A 49 14.63 7.60 3.17
C GLU A 49 15.25 6.28 2.69
N SER A 50 16.18 5.70 3.45
CA SER A 50 16.91 4.49 3.05
C SER A 50 16.15 3.19 3.34
N ASP A 51 15.39 3.15 4.43
CA ASP A 51 14.83 1.89 4.96
C ASP A 51 13.31 1.91 4.94
N VAL A 52 12.70 2.94 5.52
CA VAL A 52 11.25 2.97 5.75
C VAL A 52 10.47 3.21 4.45
N VAL A 53 10.86 4.21 3.66
CA VAL A 53 10.21 4.52 2.38
C VAL A 53 10.24 3.31 1.43
N PRO A 54 11.40 2.65 1.18
CA PRO A 54 11.43 1.46 0.35
C PRO A 54 10.58 0.30 0.89
N ALA A 55 10.52 0.11 2.21
CA ALA A 55 9.70 -0.93 2.83
C ALA A 55 8.20 -0.66 2.62
N LEU A 56 7.73 0.58 2.83
CA LEU A 56 6.35 0.97 2.57
C LEU A 56 5.96 0.76 1.10
N GLN A 57 6.83 1.14 0.16
CA GLN A 57 6.61 0.93 -1.26
C GLN A 57 6.56 -0.55 -1.64
N GLN A 58 7.37 -1.40 -0.99
CA GLN A 58 7.31 -2.85 -1.20
C GLN A 58 6.00 -3.44 -0.68
N ILE A 59 5.54 -3.02 0.51
CA ILE A 59 4.28 -3.46 1.10
C ILE A 59 3.11 -3.01 0.21
N MET A 60 3.06 -1.74 -0.19
CA MET A 60 2.07 -1.19 -1.12
C MET A 60 1.96 -2.06 -2.38
N LYS A 61 3.09 -2.33 -3.07
CA LYS A 61 3.11 -3.16 -4.28
C LYS A 61 2.60 -4.57 -4.04
N ALA A 62 2.98 -5.18 -2.91
CA ALA A 62 2.54 -6.54 -2.57
C ALA A 62 1.03 -6.60 -2.31
N VAL A 63 0.48 -5.61 -1.59
CA VAL A 63 -0.94 -5.50 -1.29
C VAL A 63 -1.75 -5.23 -2.55
N GLU A 64 -1.29 -4.32 -3.41
CA GLU A 64 -1.92 -4.02 -4.71
C GLU A 64 -1.94 -5.25 -5.63
N ALA A 65 -0.83 -5.98 -5.71
CA ALA A 65 -0.74 -7.21 -6.50
C ALA A 65 -1.71 -8.29 -5.98
N LEU A 66 -1.86 -8.41 -4.66
CA LEU A 66 -2.80 -9.35 -4.05
C LEU A 66 -4.26 -8.96 -4.36
N GLY A 67 -4.60 -7.67 -4.25
CA GLY A 67 -5.92 -7.14 -4.61
C GLY A 67 -6.26 -7.39 -6.08
N SER A 68 -5.32 -7.11 -6.98
CA SER A 68 -5.45 -7.37 -8.42
C SER A 68 -5.65 -8.86 -8.72
N SER A 69 -4.90 -9.74 -8.06
CA SER A 69 -5.06 -11.19 -8.20
C SER A 69 -6.43 -11.66 -7.70
N ALA A 70 -6.92 -11.14 -6.57
CA ALA A 70 -8.23 -11.47 -6.03
C ALA A 70 -9.36 -11.01 -6.98
N ALA A 71 -9.29 -9.78 -7.50
CA ALA A 71 -10.26 -9.25 -8.46
C ALA A 71 -10.31 -10.07 -9.75
N LYS A 72 -9.14 -10.48 -10.25
CA LYS A 72 -9.04 -11.37 -11.42
C LYS A 72 -9.72 -12.72 -11.16
N ASN A 73 -9.38 -13.38 -10.05
CA ASN A 73 -9.96 -14.67 -9.69
C ASN A 73 -11.49 -14.59 -9.54
N ALA A 74 -12.01 -13.52 -8.94
CA ALA A 74 -13.45 -13.29 -8.82
C ALA A 74 -14.13 -13.14 -10.20
N SER A 75 -13.51 -12.37 -11.10
CA SER A 75 -14.04 -12.13 -12.45
C SER A 75 -14.08 -13.40 -13.29
N GLU A 76 -13.03 -14.23 -13.22
CA GLU A 76 -12.97 -15.53 -13.91
C GLU A 76 -14.04 -16.50 -13.40
N GLN A 77 -14.26 -16.54 -12.08
CA GLN A 77 -15.28 -17.42 -11.49
C GLN A 77 -16.71 -16.96 -11.78
N ALA A 78 -16.95 -15.65 -11.87
CA ALA A 78 -18.24 -15.11 -12.29
C ALA A 78 -18.58 -15.54 -13.73
N ALA A 79 -17.61 -15.48 -14.64
CA ALA A 79 -17.80 -15.89 -16.04
C ALA A 79 -18.13 -17.39 -16.16
N VAL A 80 -17.41 -18.26 -15.44
CA VAL A 80 -17.65 -19.71 -15.43
C VAL A 80 -19.01 -20.05 -14.83
N SER A 81 -19.41 -19.38 -13.74
CA SER A 81 -20.68 -19.66 -13.04
C SER A 81 -21.91 -19.15 -13.80
N SER A 82 -21.72 -18.28 -14.80
CA SER A 82 -22.76 -17.74 -15.65
C SER A 82 -23.07 -18.59 -16.90
N HIS A 83 -22.35 -19.71 -17.07
CA HIS A 83 -22.49 -20.70 -18.14
C HIS A 83 -23.13 -21.99 -17.63
#